data_AF-A0A849QZA3-F1
#
_entry.id   AF-A0A849QZA3-F1
#
_cell.length_a   1.000
_cell.length_b   1.000
_cell.length_c   1.000
_cell.angle_alpha   90.00
_cell.angle_beta   90.00
_cell.angle_gamma   90.00
#
_symmetry.space_group_name_H-M   'P 1'
#
loop_
_entity.id
_entity.type
_entity.pdbx_description
1 polymer ?
#
loop_
_entity_poly.entity_id
_entity_poly.type
_entity_poly.pdbx_seq_one_letter_code
_entity_poly.pdbx_strand_id
1 'polypeptide(L)'
;MCRVFRGRELEEQARTLKGQISGIDSNLAGLFAPLSKALSRMENQDGSGRHIMSAESRKVLKILKDEPVSALDIDLTGFLVEMKTRVEDGSLGLKQQKMNKTLEQIDRLVGTDILSRLKSQREEYSSELAGVRGELEGLTVYREKTQVEDRISECRNVMDSTGHKLDAEKREVARLNDEVKELKIRLNSDLSEIFGKNIEVGY
;
A
#
# COMPACT_ATOMS: atom_id res chain seq x y z
N MET A 1 -3.50 -9.25 24.65
CA MET A 1 -4.48 -8.84 23.61
C MET A 1 -4.08 -9.51 22.30
N CYS A 2 -4.99 -10.20 21.60
CA CYS A 2 -4.65 -11.04 20.44
C CYS A 2 -4.25 -10.17 19.23
N ARG A 3 -3.13 -10.46 18.55
CA ARG A 3 -2.62 -9.68 17.39
C ARG A 3 -3.64 -9.55 16.25
N VAL A 4 -4.50 -10.55 16.09
CA VAL A 4 -5.61 -10.54 15.11
C VAL A 4 -6.66 -9.47 15.43
N PHE A 5 -6.92 -9.24 16.72
CA PHE A 5 -7.86 -8.20 17.17
C PHE A 5 -7.29 -6.79 16.89
N ARG A 6 -6.00 -6.59 17.17
CA ARG A 6 -5.31 -5.33 16.89
C ARG A 6 -5.26 -4.99 15.40
N GLY A 7 -4.99 -5.99 14.55
CA GLY A 7 -5.01 -5.79 13.09
C GLY A 7 -6.38 -5.31 12.59
N ARG A 8 -7.47 -5.94 13.04
CA ARG A 8 -8.84 -5.51 12.68
C ARG A 8 -9.18 -4.10 13.17
N GLU A 9 -8.74 -3.74 14.37
CA GLU A 9 -8.94 -2.41 14.93
C GLU A 9 -8.25 -1.35 14.06
N LEU A 10 -6.99 -1.58 13.68
CA LEU A 10 -6.23 -0.68 12.80
C LEU A 10 -6.83 -0.59 11.38
N GLU A 11 -7.36 -1.69 10.84
CA GLU A 11 -8.07 -1.67 9.56
C GLU A 11 -9.35 -0.83 9.61
N GLU A 12 -10.08 -0.87 10.73
CA GLU A 12 -11.26 -0.02 10.93
C GLU A 12 -10.86 1.45 11.06
N GLN A 13 -9.85 1.76 11.87
CA GLN A 13 -9.30 3.11 12.00
C GLN A 13 -8.84 3.67 10.64
N ALA A 14 -8.11 2.87 9.85
CA ALA A 14 -7.70 3.27 8.50
C ALA A 14 -8.89 3.54 7.57
N ARG A 15 -9.99 2.79 7.70
CA ARG A 15 -11.23 3.04 6.95
C ARG A 15 -11.91 4.33 7.39
N THR A 16 -11.99 4.60 8.70
CA THR A 16 -12.52 5.86 9.23
C THR A 16 -11.72 7.07 8.74
N LEU A 17 -10.39 7.03 8.83
CA LEU A 17 -9.51 8.12 8.39
C LEU A 17 -9.64 8.42 6.89
N LYS A 18 -9.70 7.38 6.05
CA LYS A 18 -9.99 7.54 4.61
C LYS A 18 -11.35 8.20 4.37
N GLY A 19 -12.36 7.83 5.15
CA GLY A 19 -13.68 8.46 5.11
C GLY A 19 -13.64 9.94 5.47
N GLN A 20 -12.87 10.31 6.50
CA GLN A 20 -12.69 11.71 6.91
C GLN A 20 -11.98 12.54 5.84
N ILE A 21 -10.89 12.01 5.25
CA ILE A 21 -10.19 12.66 4.14
C ILE A 21 -11.14 12.86 2.95
N SER A 22 -11.89 11.82 2.57
CA SER A 22 -12.87 11.92 1.47
C SER A 22 -13.99 12.94 1.77
N GLY A 23 -14.37 13.07 3.04
CA GLY A 23 -15.31 14.08 3.51
C GLY A 23 -14.76 15.50 3.35
N ILE A 24 -13.48 15.72 3.68
CA ILE A 24 -12.80 17.00 3.43
C ILE A 24 -12.75 17.30 1.94
N ASP A 25 -12.36 16.33 1.11
CA ASP A 25 -12.27 16.51 -0.34
C ASP A 25 -13.64 16.87 -0.94
N SER A 26 -14.72 16.26 -0.46
CA SER A 26 -16.10 16.59 -0.84
C SER A 26 -16.52 17.99 -0.38
N ASN A 27 -16.13 18.38 0.83
CA ASN A 27 -16.39 19.73 1.35
C ASN A 27 -15.67 20.80 0.52
N LEU A 28 -14.44 20.55 0.08
CA LEU A 28 -13.69 21.45 -0.81
C LEU A 28 -14.38 21.60 -2.16
N ALA A 29 -14.82 20.49 -2.77
CA ALA A 29 -15.59 20.56 -4.01
C ALA A 29 -16.88 21.40 -3.83
N GLY A 30 -17.58 21.22 -2.71
CA GLY A 30 -18.75 22.02 -2.36
C GLY A 30 -18.45 23.51 -2.14
N LEU A 31 -17.27 23.84 -1.61
CA LEU A 31 -16.83 25.20 -1.37
C LEU A 31 -16.53 25.95 -2.68
N PHE A 32 -16.00 25.27 -3.70
CA PHE A 32 -15.72 25.87 -5.00
C PHE A 32 -16.89 25.78 -5.99
N ALA A 33 -17.89 24.92 -5.75
CA ALA A 33 -19.06 24.77 -6.62
C ALA A 33 -19.80 26.08 -6.96
N PRO A 34 -20.00 27.05 -6.03
CA PRO A 34 -20.62 28.33 -6.36
C PRO A 34 -19.80 29.19 -7.35
N LEU A 35 -18.49 28.96 -7.46
CA LEU A 35 -17.60 29.67 -8.39
C LEU A 35 -17.57 29.04 -9.79
N SER A 36 -18.09 27.82 -9.96
CA SER A 36 -18.04 27.04 -11.21
C SER A 36 -18.40 27.83 -12.47
N LYS A 37 -19.43 28.68 -12.39
CA LYS A 37 -19.86 29.49 -13.54
C LYS A 37 -18.88 30.62 -13.86
N ALA A 38 -18.33 31.28 -12.84
CA ALA A 38 -17.32 32.31 -13.00
C ALA A 38 -16.03 31.71 -13.59
N LEU A 39 -15.57 30.58 -13.04
CA LEU A 39 -14.43 29.80 -13.56
C LEU A 39 -14.62 29.44 -15.05
N SER A 40 -15.80 28.92 -15.40
CA SER A 40 -16.12 28.59 -16.80
C SER A 40 -16.13 29.83 -17.70
N ARG A 41 -16.58 31.00 -17.21
CA ARG A 41 -16.56 32.25 -17.99
C ARG A 41 -15.15 32.76 -18.21
N MET A 42 -14.31 32.74 -17.17
CA MET A 42 -12.91 33.12 -17.26
C MET A 42 -12.16 32.28 -18.29
N GLU A 43 -12.31 30.95 -18.24
CA GLU A 43 -11.70 30.01 -19.19
C GLU A 43 -12.14 30.29 -20.64
N ASN A 44 -13.45 30.45 -20.88
CA ASN A 44 -13.96 30.73 -22.22
C ASN A 44 -13.49 32.09 -22.76
N GLN A 45 -13.36 33.09 -21.90
CA GLN A 45 -12.87 34.41 -22.28
C GLN A 45 -11.35 34.40 -22.57
N ASP A 46 -10.58 33.58 -21.86
CA ASP A 46 -9.16 33.34 -22.14
C ASP A 46 -8.98 32.58 -23.47
N GLY A 47 -9.70 31.48 -23.66
CA GLY A 47 -9.63 30.69 -24.91
C GLY A 47 -10.09 31.44 -26.15
N SER A 48 -10.96 32.45 -26.01
CA SER A 48 -11.40 33.31 -27.12
C SER A 48 -10.56 34.56 -27.32
N GLY A 49 -9.53 34.79 -26.49
CA GLY A 49 -8.70 36.00 -26.53
C GLY A 49 -9.41 37.28 -26.07
N ARG A 50 -10.65 37.20 -25.60
CA ARG A 50 -11.41 38.35 -25.07
C ARG A 50 -10.79 38.88 -23.77
N HIS A 51 -10.15 38.01 -22.99
CA HIS A 51 -9.36 38.40 -21.82
C HIS A 51 -8.20 37.43 -21.63
N ILE A 52 -6.96 37.90 -21.76
CA ILE A 52 -5.78 37.04 -21.63
C ILE A 52 -5.39 36.91 -20.16
N MET A 53 -5.50 35.71 -19.60
CA MET A 53 -5.08 35.39 -18.24
C MET A 53 -3.55 35.21 -18.15
N SER A 54 -3.00 35.42 -16.95
CA SER A 54 -1.62 35.05 -16.67
C SER A 54 -1.44 33.52 -16.71
N ALA A 55 -0.21 33.05 -16.91
CA ALA A 55 0.08 31.61 -16.84
C ALA A 55 -0.27 31.01 -15.47
N GLU A 56 -0.05 31.77 -14.39
CA GLU A 56 -0.40 31.35 -13.03
C GLU A 56 -1.93 31.25 -12.86
N SER A 57 -2.67 32.28 -13.28
CA SER A 57 -4.14 32.27 -13.21
C SER A 57 -4.74 31.10 -14.01
N ARG A 58 -4.14 30.71 -15.15
CA ARG A 58 -4.58 29.52 -15.91
C ARG A 58 -4.34 28.22 -15.13
N LYS A 59 -3.19 28.10 -14.47
CA LYS A 59 -2.86 26.94 -13.64
C LYS A 59 -3.83 26.81 -12.47
N VAL A 60 -4.09 27.90 -11.75
CA VAL A 60 -5.07 27.94 -10.66
C VAL A 60 -6.47 27.58 -11.17
N LEU A 61 -6.90 28.15 -12.29
CA LEU A 61 -8.20 27.83 -12.90
C LEU A 61 -8.35 26.34 -13.19
N LYS A 62 -7.31 25.72 -13.76
CA LYS A 62 -7.31 24.29 -14.04
C LYS A 62 -7.42 23.45 -12.76
N ILE A 63 -6.63 23.78 -11.74
CA ILE A 63 -6.67 23.12 -10.43
C ILE A 63 -8.07 23.22 -9.82
N LEU A 64 -8.66 24.41 -9.76
CA LEU A 64 -9.98 24.61 -9.16
C LEU A 64 -11.11 23.90 -9.90
N LYS A 65 -10.95 23.59 -11.20
CA LYS A 65 -11.94 22.87 -11.98
C LYS A 65 -11.77 21.36 -11.91
N ASP A 66 -10.55 20.89 -12.06
CA ASP A 66 -10.25 19.47 -12.27
C ASP A 66 -9.93 18.77 -10.94
N GLU A 67 -9.21 19.45 -10.03
CA GLU A 67 -8.73 18.88 -8.78
C GLU A 67 -8.76 19.93 -7.64
N PRO A 68 -9.95 20.28 -7.11
CA PRO A 68 -10.10 21.34 -6.11
C PRO A 68 -9.34 21.09 -4.81
N VAL A 69 -8.99 19.83 -4.54
CA VAL A 69 -8.21 19.44 -3.35
C VAL A 69 -6.80 20.04 -3.41
N SER A 70 -6.17 20.03 -4.57
CA SER A 70 -4.83 20.60 -4.79
C SER A 70 -4.79 22.12 -4.64
N ALA A 71 -5.96 22.77 -4.54
CA ALA A 71 -6.07 24.20 -4.25
C ALA A 71 -5.58 24.56 -2.84
N LEU A 72 -5.52 23.59 -1.92
CA LEU A 72 -5.00 23.80 -0.56
C LEU A 72 -3.48 24.05 -0.52
N ASP A 73 -2.77 23.70 -1.58
CA ASP A 73 -1.30 23.76 -1.66
C ASP A 73 -0.77 24.93 -2.48
N ILE A 74 -1.66 25.80 -2.97
CA ILE A 74 -1.33 26.93 -3.82
C ILE A 74 -1.89 28.24 -3.26
N ASP A 75 -1.24 29.34 -3.60
CA ASP A 75 -1.77 30.67 -3.30
C ASP A 75 -2.92 31.00 -4.27
N LEU A 76 -4.11 31.20 -3.70
CA LEU A 76 -5.31 31.56 -4.44
C LEU A 76 -5.58 33.07 -4.43
N THR A 77 -4.87 33.86 -3.62
CA THR A 77 -5.22 35.25 -3.34
C THR A 77 -5.25 36.09 -4.62
N GLY A 78 -4.20 36.03 -5.45
CA GLY A 78 -4.15 36.79 -6.69
C GLY A 78 -5.29 36.43 -7.66
N PHE A 79 -5.59 35.13 -7.78
CA PHE A 79 -6.66 34.63 -8.64
C PHE A 79 -8.06 35.03 -8.15
N LEU A 80 -8.30 34.94 -6.84
CA LEU A 80 -9.58 35.33 -6.24
C LEU A 80 -9.82 36.84 -6.32
N VAL A 81 -8.77 37.66 -6.18
CA VAL A 81 -8.84 39.11 -6.41
C VAL A 81 -9.19 39.42 -7.86
N GLU A 82 -8.50 38.80 -8.84
CA GLU A 82 -8.83 38.96 -10.26
C GLU A 82 -10.29 38.58 -10.55
N MET A 83 -10.74 37.43 -10.02
CA MET A 83 -12.12 36.99 -10.18
C MET A 83 -13.09 38.00 -9.58
N LYS A 84 -12.83 38.50 -8.36
CA LYS A 84 -13.69 39.46 -7.68
C LYS A 84 -13.89 40.72 -8.51
N THR A 85 -12.79 41.34 -8.96
CA THR A 85 -12.85 42.55 -9.82
C THR A 85 -13.70 42.30 -11.06
N ARG A 86 -13.52 41.15 -11.71
CA ARG A 86 -14.25 40.81 -12.95
C ARG A 86 -15.72 40.47 -12.75
N VAL A 87 -16.09 40.08 -11.54
CA VAL A 87 -17.49 39.88 -11.15
C VAL A 87 -18.15 41.23 -10.86
N GLU A 88 -17.44 42.13 -10.17
CA GLU A 88 -17.92 43.48 -9.81
C GLU A 88 -18.06 44.41 -11.03
N ASP A 89 -17.10 44.38 -11.96
CA ASP A 89 -17.12 45.20 -13.18
C ASP A 89 -18.06 44.64 -14.27
N GLY A 90 -18.66 43.47 -14.03
CA GLY A 90 -19.58 42.80 -14.95
C GLY A 90 -18.94 42.14 -16.17
N SER A 91 -17.60 42.15 -16.30
CA SER A 91 -16.88 41.60 -17.46
C SER A 91 -17.10 40.11 -17.67
N LEU A 92 -17.44 39.35 -16.62
CA LEU A 92 -17.81 37.93 -16.74
C LEU A 92 -19.23 37.68 -17.28
N GLY A 93 -20.07 38.72 -17.38
CA GLY A 93 -21.44 38.61 -17.89
C GLY A 93 -22.30 37.64 -17.07
N LEU A 94 -22.15 37.66 -15.74
CA LEU A 94 -22.93 36.84 -14.82
C LEU A 94 -24.29 37.52 -14.55
N LYS A 95 -25.35 36.71 -14.40
CA LYS A 95 -26.65 37.21 -13.93
C LYS A 95 -26.52 37.65 -12.47
N GLN A 96 -27.27 38.68 -12.06
CA GLN A 96 -27.25 39.26 -10.70
C GLN A 96 -27.23 38.20 -9.58
N GLN A 97 -28.12 37.20 -9.63
CA GLN A 97 -28.18 36.16 -8.60
C GLN A 97 -26.87 35.34 -8.51
N LYS A 98 -26.22 35.05 -9.65
CA LYS A 98 -24.96 34.31 -9.70
C LYS A 98 -23.79 35.20 -9.28
N MET A 99 -23.81 36.47 -9.69
CA MET A 99 -22.84 37.48 -9.27
C MET A 99 -22.79 37.59 -7.74
N ASN A 100 -23.94 37.82 -7.08
CA ASN A 100 -24.01 37.91 -5.62
C ASN A 100 -23.46 36.65 -4.93
N LYS A 101 -23.89 35.46 -5.37
CA LYS A 101 -23.40 34.18 -4.82
C LYS A 101 -21.90 33.98 -5.02
N THR A 102 -21.36 34.41 -6.16
CA THR A 102 -19.93 34.34 -6.44
C THR A 102 -19.16 35.29 -5.52
N LEU A 103 -19.62 36.54 -5.35
CA LEU A 103 -18.98 37.51 -4.45
C LEU A 103 -19.00 37.04 -2.99
N GLU A 104 -20.16 36.61 -2.48
CA GLU A 104 -20.28 36.05 -1.13
C GLU A 104 -19.32 34.88 -0.91
N GLN A 105 -19.18 34.00 -1.90
CA GLN A 105 -18.27 32.85 -1.80
C GLN A 105 -16.80 33.27 -1.86
N ILE A 106 -16.43 34.27 -2.68
CA ILE A 106 -15.07 34.82 -2.69
C ILE A 106 -14.74 35.46 -1.35
N ASP A 107 -15.65 36.30 -0.82
CA ASP A 107 -15.45 36.95 0.48
C ASP A 107 -15.32 35.93 1.61
N ARG A 108 -16.08 34.83 1.55
CA ARG A 108 -15.92 33.71 2.49
C ARG A 108 -14.55 33.04 2.35
N LEU A 109 -14.07 32.79 1.14
CA LEU A 109 -12.78 32.14 0.90
C LEU A 109 -11.59 33.00 1.33
N VAL A 110 -11.68 34.31 1.13
CA VAL A 110 -10.61 35.26 1.47
C VAL A 110 -10.68 35.69 2.94
N GLY A 111 -11.89 35.84 3.48
CA GLY A 111 -12.13 36.39 4.83
C GLY A 111 -12.20 35.35 5.94
N THR A 112 -12.05 34.06 5.66
CA THR A 112 -12.07 33.00 6.68
C THR A 112 -10.85 32.09 6.58
N ASP A 113 -10.49 31.47 7.70
CA ASP A 113 -9.43 30.46 7.80
C ASP A 113 -9.87 29.07 7.30
N ILE A 114 -10.98 28.99 6.54
CA ILE A 114 -11.60 27.73 6.18
C ILE A 114 -10.66 26.82 5.37
N LEU A 115 -9.90 27.39 4.44
CA LEU A 115 -8.96 26.64 3.61
C LEU A 115 -7.77 26.14 4.44
N SER A 116 -7.18 27.00 5.28
CA SER A 116 -6.09 26.60 6.17
C SER A 116 -6.54 25.53 7.17
N ARG A 117 -7.75 25.64 7.71
CA ARG A 117 -8.30 24.64 8.63
C ARG A 117 -8.52 23.29 7.95
N LEU A 118 -9.13 23.29 6.76
CA LEU A 118 -9.34 22.06 5.98
C LEU A 118 -8.01 21.42 5.57
N LYS A 119 -6.99 22.23 5.25
CA LYS A 119 -5.63 21.77 5.00
C LYS A 119 -5.05 21.05 6.21
N SER A 120 -5.03 21.71 7.36
CA SER A 120 -4.47 21.14 8.59
C SER A 120 -5.19 19.84 8.99
N GLN A 121 -6.52 19.80 8.91
CA GLN A 121 -7.28 18.58 9.20
C GLN A 121 -6.96 17.45 8.23
N ARG A 122 -6.80 17.75 6.94
CA ARG A 122 -6.46 16.74 5.94
C ARG A 122 -5.05 16.20 6.14
N GLU A 123 -4.09 17.07 6.47
CA GLU A 123 -2.72 16.69 6.80
C GLU A 123 -2.66 15.82 8.05
N GLU A 124 -3.41 16.19 9.10
CA GLU A 124 -3.53 15.41 10.35
C GLU A 124 -4.04 14.00 10.07
N TYR A 125 -5.19 13.86 9.40
CA TYR A 125 -5.75 12.55 9.06
C TYR A 125 -4.85 11.74 8.11
N SER A 126 -4.15 12.40 7.19
CA SER A 126 -3.22 11.73 6.28
C SER A 126 -2.00 11.19 7.01
N SER A 127 -1.47 11.96 7.97
CA SER A 127 -0.35 11.55 8.83
C SER A 127 -0.76 10.40 9.75
N GLU A 128 -1.93 10.47 10.37
CA GLU A 128 -2.45 9.40 11.21
C GLU A 128 -2.68 8.11 10.38
N LEU A 129 -3.24 8.24 9.18
CA LEU A 129 -3.43 7.11 8.26
C LEU A 129 -2.10 6.46 7.86
N ALA A 130 -1.05 7.25 7.63
CA ALA A 130 0.28 6.72 7.34
C ALA A 130 0.83 5.94 8.55
N GLY A 131 0.64 6.44 9.77
CA GLY A 131 1.02 5.75 11.00
C GLY A 131 0.30 4.40 11.18
N VAL A 132 -1.03 4.39 11.03
CA VAL A 132 -1.86 3.17 11.13
C VAL A 132 -1.46 2.12 10.10
N ARG A 133 -1.16 2.54 8.87
CA ARG A 133 -0.66 1.65 7.80
C ARG A 133 0.70 1.05 8.15
N GLY A 134 1.62 1.85 8.67
CA GLY A 134 2.92 1.37 9.13
C GLY A 134 2.79 0.32 10.25
N GLU A 135 1.86 0.50 11.19
CA GLU A 135 1.61 -0.49 12.24
C GLU A 135 1.04 -1.81 11.66
N LEU A 136 0.12 -1.73 10.70
CA LEU A 136 -0.44 -2.90 10.01
C LEU A 136 0.61 -3.70 9.23
N GLU A 137 1.49 -3.00 8.50
CA GLU A 137 2.61 -3.62 7.79
C GLU A 137 3.55 -4.32 8.79
N GLY A 138 3.88 -3.66 9.90
CA GLY A 138 4.66 -4.25 10.98
C GLY A 138 4.05 -5.55 11.50
N LEU A 139 2.75 -5.56 11.82
CA LEU A 139 2.06 -6.76 12.29
C LEU A 139 2.11 -7.92 11.29
N THR A 140 2.03 -7.61 9.99
CA THR A 140 2.09 -8.59 8.91
C THR A 140 3.47 -9.22 8.81
N VAL A 141 4.52 -8.40 8.81
CA VAL A 141 5.92 -8.85 8.79
C VAL A 141 6.24 -9.76 9.99
N TYR A 142 5.79 -9.38 11.18
CA TYR A 142 5.99 -10.22 12.37
C TYR A 142 5.26 -11.56 12.26
N ARG A 143 4.07 -11.60 11.67
CA ARG A 143 3.33 -12.84 11.45
C ARG A 143 4.05 -13.77 10.48
N GLU A 144 4.52 -13.23 9.36
CA GLU A 144 5.27 -14.00 8.35
C GLU A 144 6.58 -14.53 8.91
N LYS A 145 7.31 -13.71 9.68
CA LYS A 145 8.54 -14.13 10.36
C LYS A 145 8.30 -15.33 11.27
N THR A 146 7.29 -15.26 12.14
CA THR A 146 6.95 -16.39 13.04
C THR A 146 6.61 -17.65 12.24
N GLN A 147 5.83 -17.53 11.16
CA GLN A 147 5.49 -18.67 10.31
C GLN A 147 6.73 -19.31 9.65
N VAL A 148 7.72 -18.50 9.24
CA VAL A 148 8.99 -19.00 8.69
C VAL A 148 9.82 -19.69 9.78
N GLU A 149 9.91 -19.12 10.97
CA GLU A 149 10.63 -19.70 12.12
C GLU A 149 10.03 -21.07 12.53
N ASP A 150 8.70 -21.19 12.51
CA ASP A 150 8.00 -22.46 12.77
C ASP A 150 8.34 -23.51 11.71
N ARG A 151 8.30 -23.14 10.41
CA ARG A 151 8.66 -24.04 9.30
C ARG A 151 10.13 -24.48 9.35
N ILE A 152 11.05 -23.59 9.73
CA ILE A 152 12.46 -23.94 9.93
C ILE A 152 12.59 -24.99 11.03
N SER A 153 11.86 -24.82 12.12
CA SER A 153 11.88 -25.76 13.26
C SER A 153 11.32 -27.12 12.86
N GLU A 154 10.23 -27.14 12.09
CA GLU A 154 9.64 -28.37 11.53
C GLU A 154 10.62 -29.08 10.58
N CYS A 155 11.25 -28.34 9.65
CA CYS A 155 12.26 -28.90 8.75
C CYS A 155 13.45 -29.50 9.49
N ARG A 156 13.94 -28.86 10.56
CA ARG A 156 15.03 -29.42 11.39
C ARG A 156 14.63 -30.75 12.03
N ASN A 157 13.43 -30.82 12.61
CA ASN A 157 12.94 -32.06 13.22
C ASN A 157 12.85 -33.21 12.20
N VAL A 158 12.41 -32.91 10.96
CA VAL A 158 12.36 -33.89 9.87
C VAL A 158 13.76 -34.32 9.43
N MET A 159 14.72 -33.37 9.34
CA MET A 159 16.11 -33.66 9.02
C MET A 159 16.75 -34.58 10.06
N ASP A 160 16.56 -34.28 11.34
CA ASP A 160 17.12 -35.07 12.45
C ASP A 160 16.53 -36.49 12.46
N SER A 161 15.21 -36.62 12.29
CA SER A 161 14.55 -37.93 12.20
C SER A 161 15.05 -38.75 11.01
N THR A 162 15.19 -38.12 9.85
CA THR A 162 15.70 -38.77 8.63
C THR A 162 17.18 -39.15 8.79
N GLY A 163 17.98 -38.30 9.43
CA GLY A 163 19.38 -38.56 9.77
C GLY A 163 19.52 -39.81 10.65
N HIS A 164 18.73 -39.90 11.72
CA HIS A 164 18.72 -41.08 12.58
C HIS A 164 18.33 -42.37 11.86
N LYS A 165 17.34 -42.31 10.95
CA LYS A 165 16.95 -43.45 10.11
C LYS A 165 18.07 -43.86 9.17
N LEU A 166 18.71 -42.89 8.51
CA LEU A 166 19.84 -43.15 7.62
C LEU A 166 21.01 -43.81 8.36
N ASP A 167 21.31 -43.35 9.57
CA ASP A 167 22.38 -43.93 10.39
C ASP A 167 22.03 -45.33 10.93
N ALA A 168 20.75 -45.62 11.17
CA ALA A 168 20.30 -46.97 11.48
C ALA A 168 20.47 -47.89 10.26
N GLU A 169 20.05 -47.44 9.07
CA GLU A 169 20.13 -48.21 7.84
C GLU A 169 21.59 -48.50 7.44
N LYS A 170 22.49 -47.51 7.58
CA LYS A 170 23.93 -47.70 7.35
C LYS A 170 24.52 -48.78 8.26
N ARG A 171 24.12 -48.81 9.54
CA ARG A 171 24.56 -49.84 10.49
C ARG A 171 24.05 -51.22 10.10
N GLU A 172 22.80 -51.31 9.65
CA GLU A 172 22.23 -52.58 9.20
C GLU A 172 22.89 -53.10 7.92
N VAL A 173 23.16 -52.23 6.94
CA VAL A 173 23.91 -52.59 5.73
C VAL A 173 25.33 -53.06 6.07
N ALA A 174 26.01 -52.42 7.03
CA ALA A 174 27.31 -52.89 7.49
C ALA A 174 27.23 -54.29 8.12
N ARG A 175 26.24 -54.52 8.98
CA ARG A 175 25.99 -55.82 9.62
C ARG A 175 25.73 -56.92 8.59
N LEU A 176 24.84 -56.67 7.62
CA LEU A 176 24.52 -57.63 6.55
C LEU A 176 25.73 -57.93 5.66
N ASN A 177 26.57 -56.93 5.36
CA ASN A 177 27.79 -57.14 4.60
C ASN A 177 28.77 -58.07 5.33
N ASP A 178 28.92 -57.93 6.64
CA ASP A 178 29.79 -58.80 7.42
C ASP A 178 29.22 -60.22 7.53
N GLU A 179 27.90 -60.36 7.69
CA GLU A 179 27.21 -61.66 7.67
C GLU A 179 27.38 -62.39 6.33
N VAL A 180 27.27 -61.68 5.20
CA VAL A 180 27.52 -62.24 3.86
C VAL A 180 28.97 -62.71 3.70
N LYS A 181 29.95 -61.96 4.24
CA LYS A 181 31.36 -62.38 4.21
C LYS A 181 31.58 -63.66 5.00
N GLU A 182 31.01 -63.76 6.21
CA GLU A 182 31.12 -64.96 7.03
C GLU A 182 30.46 -66.19 6.37
N LEU A 183 29.28 -66.01 5.78
CA LEU A 183 28.60 -67.09 5.06
C LEU A 183 29.41 -67.55 3.84
N LYS A 184 30.02 -66.63 3.09
CA LYS A 184 30.94 -66.98 1.99
C LYS A 184 32.16 -67.77 2.47
N ILE A 185 32.76 -67.37 3.59
CA ILE A 185 33.91 -68.07 4.18
C ILE A 185 33.50 -69.50 4.60
N ARG A 186 32.36 -69.64 5.30
CA ARG A 186 31.83 -70.95 5.70
C ARG A 186 31.53 -71.84 4.50
N LEU A 187 30.79 -71.34 3.51
CA LEU A 187 30.47 -72.08 2.31
C LEU A 187 31.72 -72.57 1.57
N ASN A 188 32.74 -71.70 1.41
CA ASN A 188 34.00 -72.10 0.79
C ASN A 188 34.74 -73.18 1.61
N SER A 189 34.69 -73.10 2.94
CA SER A 189 35.26 -74.12 3.82
C SER A 189 34.55 -75.46 3.61
N ASP A 190 33.22 -75.48 3.70
CA ASP A 190 32.40 -76.69 3.54
C ASP A 190 32.60 -77.34 2.16
N LEU A 191 32.63 -76.52 1.10
CA LEU A 191 32.91 -77.00 -0.26
C LEU A 191 34.31 -77.65 -0.36
N SER A 192 35.32 -77.02 0.25
CA SER A 192 36.69 -77.55 0.24
C SER A 192 36.83 -78.87 1.02
N GLU A 193 36.01 -79.08 2.05
CA GLU A 193 35.97 -80.32 2.84
C GLU A 193 35.31 -81.47 2.05
N ILE A 194 34.19 -81.20 1.38
CA ILE A 194 33.41 -82.22 0.67
C ILE A 194 34.10 -82.68 -0.62
N PHE A 195 34.69 -81.77 -1.38
CA PHE A 195 35.14 -82.02 -2.75
C PHE A 195 36.65 -81.83 -2.96
N GLY A 196 37.41 -81.40 -1.93
CA GLY A 196 38.86 -81.17 -2.00
C GLY A 196 39.24 -79.75 -2.49
N LYS A 197 40.52 -79.37 -2.32
CA LYS A 197 41.02 -77.98 -2.37
C LYS A 197 40.90 -77.22 -3.71
N ASN A 198 40.47 -77.83 -4.82
CA ASN A 198 40.46 -77.22 -6.16
C ASN A 198 39.10 -77.35 -6.83
N ILE A 199 38.13 -76.53 -6.44
CA ILE A 199 36.84 -76.43 -7.13
C ILE A 199 36.69 -74.98 -7.58
N GLU A 200 36.48 -74.79 -8.88
CA GLU A 200 35.99 -73.52 -9.42
C GLU A 200 34.47 -73.56 -9.47
N VAL A 201 33.83 -72.61 -8.79
CA VAL A 201 32.38 -72.39 -8.90
C VAL A 201 32.18 -71.36 -10.02
N GLY A 202 31.73 -71.83 -11.19
CA GLY A 202 31.36 -70.97 -12.31
C GLY A 202 30.05 -70.23 -12.06
N TYR A 203 30.03 -68.94 -12.42
CA TYR A 203 28.83 -68.08 -12.41
C TYR A 203 27.99 -68.27 -13.67
#